data_AF-A0A672L289-F1
#
_entry.id   AF-A0A672L289-F1
#
_cell.length_a   1.000
_cell.length_b   1.000
_cell.length_c   1.000
_cell.angle_alpha   90.00
_cell.angle_beta   90.00
_cell.angle_gamma   90.00
#
_symmetry.space_group_name_H-M   'P 1'
#
loop_
_entity.id
_entity.type
_entity.pdbx_description
1 polymer ?
#
loop_
_entity_poly.entity_id
_entity_poly.type
_entity_poly.pdbx_seq_one_letter_code
_entity_poly.pdbx_strand_id
1 'polypeptide(L)'
;VLFLRRLSEETDVATNCSLPTLTNALAFKSGSPDPLCRSVYLAFTSTLCKSKPQKKVCKTVLKHFDAQYSEELGEQWHSARDVLLNPLSWQYGVLLNRFSDRTNLKQWLAELGYTNLLPQTHPKSQTAHIPLQCFIHQDPVRIPTQSHHPGWLKQYFLLNAASLLPVLSLNLKEGENVLDLCAAPGGKSLAILQTVTPGKSRYMWRIMPIMQFFLKVGSALAAVRPGGVVVYSTCTMSRAENQSVVEAVLASYQGVELLELEQHLIDSLSDNFCFAHFHPSVGQLVIPQKDKTWGPMYVSRLQRIY
;
A
#
# COMPACT_ATOMS: atom_id res chain seq x y z
N VAL A 1 -2.69 -0.24 -8.96
CA VAL A 1 -2.02 0.73 -9.85
C VAL A 1 -1.75 1.96 -9.04
N LEU A 2 -0.50 2.24 -8.71
CA LEU A 2 -0.12 3.46 -8.01
C LEU A 2 0.79 4.24 -8.93
N PHE A 3 0.55 5.54 -9.00
CA PHE A 3 1.53 6.50 -9.46
C PHE A 3 1.78 7.39 -8.29
N LEU A 4 3.02 7.48 -7.83
CA LEU A 4 3.38 8.48 -6.85
C LEU A 4 4.42 9.40 -7.43
N ARG A 5 4.08 10.68 -7.39
CA ARG A 5 4.87 11.79 -7.86
C ARG A 5 5.55 12.43 -6.68
N ARG A 6 6.82 12.82 -6.82
CA ARG A 6 7.55 13.66 -5.86
C ARG A 6 7.79 15.03 -6.49
N LEU A 7 7.40 16.10 -5.80
CA LEU A 7 7.55 17.50 -6.23
C LEU A 7 8.21 18.29 -5.10
N SER A 8 9.42 18.82 -5.28
CA SER A 8 9.93 19.86 -4.37
C SER A 8 9.32 21.22 -4.67
N GLU A 9 9.38 22.08 -3.66
CA GLU A 9 8.86 23.45 -3.62
C GLU A 9 9.53 24.37 -4.65
N GLU A 10 8.76 25.35 -5.14
CA GLU A 10 9.14 26.76 -5.01
C GLU A 10 7.97 27.73 -5.23
N THR A 11 8.04 28.82 -4.46
CA THR A 11 7.50 30.18 -4.59
C THR A 11 5.98 30.43 -4.71
N ASP A 12 5.53 31.30 -3.79
CA ASP A 12 4.21 31.91 -3.69
C ASP A 12 3.67 32.44 -5.00
N VAL A 13 2.48 31.98 -5.37
CA VAL A 13 1.47 32.85 -5.99
C VAL A 13 0.15 32.61 -5.29
N ALA A 14 -0.16 33.49 -4.35
CA ALA A 14 -1.44 33.61 -3.70
C ALA A 14 -2.57 33.73 -4.73
N THR A 15 -3.61 32.93 -4.59
CA THR A 15 -4.95 33.32 -5.04
C THR A 15 -5.98 32.83 -4.01
N ASN A 16 -6.64 33.82 -3.41
CA ASN A 16 -7.68 33.72 -2.42
C ASN A 16 -8.82 32.79 -2.84
N CYS A 17 -9.20 31.86 -1.97
CA CYS A 17 -10.59 31.44 -1.84
C CYS A 17 -10.91 31.14 -0.38
N SER A 18 -11.91 31.84 0.11
CA SER A 18 -12.40 31.95 1.48
C SER A 18 -12.94 30.65 2.08
N LEU A 19 -12.60 30.39 3.35
CA LEU A 19 -13.34 29.47 4.22
C LEU A 19 -14.63 30.13 4.72
N PRO A 20 -15.74 29.40 4.88
CA PRO A 20 -16.76 29.74 5.84
C PRO A 20 -16.41 29.15 7.21
N THR A 21 -16.29 30.04 8.18
CA THR A 21 -16.28 29.80 9.62
C THR A 21 -17.56 29.09 10.05
N LEU A 22 -17.45 27.99 10.79
CA LEU A 22 -18.54 27.46 11.60
C LEU A 22 -18.01 27.12 12.98
N THR A 23 -18.05 28.14 13.83
CA THR A 23 -18.19 28.02 15.28
C THR A 23 -19.53 27.35 15.58
N ASN A 24 -19.51 26.25 16.33
CA ASN A 24 -20.30 26.16 17.55
C ASN A 24 -19.83 25.00 18.43
N ALA A 25 -19.61 25.36 19.68
CA ALA A 25 -19.25 24.49 20.77
C ALA A 25 -20.43 23.61 21.18
N LEU A 26 -20.17 22.34 21.42
CA LEU A 26 -20.85 21.60 22.49
C LEU A 26 -19.81 20.77 23.22
N ALA A 27 -19.47 21.25 24.42
CA ALA A 27 -18.76 20.51 25.43
C ALA A 27 -19.55 19.25 25.79
N PHE A 28 -18.90 18.09 25.79
CA PHE A 28 -19.42 16.94 26.52
C PHE A 28 -18.32 16.28 27.36
N LYS A 29 -18.71 16.04 28.60
CA LYS A 29 -17.88 15.72 29.76
C LYS A 29 -17.22 14.34 29.66
N SER A 30 -16.03 14.29 30.24
CA SER A 30 -15.27 13.13 30.69
C SER A 30 -16.11 12.07 31.44
N GLY A 31 -15.92 10.80 31.09
CA GLY A 31 -16.41 9.63 31.83
C GLY A 31 -15.62 8.36 31.46
N SER A 32 -15.27 7.59 32.48
CA SER A 32 -14.42 6.39 32.59
C SER A 32 -14.75 5.18 31.68
N PRO A 33 -13.82 4.18 31.56
CA PRO A 33 -13.93 3.09 30.58
C PRO A 33 -14.92 2.01 31.03
N ASP A 34 -15.81 1.60 30.13
CA ASP A 34 -16.85 0.61 30.36
C ASP A 34 -16.29 -0.84 30.28
N PRO A 35 -16.54 -1.76 31.24
CA PRO A 35 -15.98 -3.12 31.28
C PRO A 35 -16.54 -4.10 30.24
N LEU A 36 -17.35 -3.64 29.28
CA LEU A 36 -18.06 -4.49 28.32
C LEU A 36 -17.17 -5.22 27.29
N CYS A 37 -15.88 -4.88 27.20
CA CYS A 37 -15.00 -5.41 26.14
C CYS A 37 -14.63 -6.91 26.32
N ARG A 38 -14.81 -7.50 27.51
CA ARG A 38 -14.47 -8.91 27.77
C ARG A 38 -15.62 -9.89 27.46
N SER A 39 -16.87 -9.47 27.61
CA SER A 39 -18.05 -10.32 27.35
C SER A 39 -18.42 -10.42 25.87
N VAL A 40 -18.02 -9.43 25.06
CA VAL A 40 -18.24 -9.47 23.59
C VAL A 40 -17.42 -10.59 22.93
N TYR A 41 -16.26 -10.96 23.50
CA TYR A 41 -15.40 -11.99 22.90
C TYR A 41 -15.97 -13.41 23.05
N LEU A 42 -16.65 -13.73 24.16
CA LEU A 42 -17.27 -15.04 24.36
C LEU A 42 -18.64 -15.17 23.66
N ALA A 43 -19.40 -14.08 23.52
CA ALA A 43 -20.69 -14.09 22.82
C ALA A 43 -20.56 -14.27 21.29
N PHE A 44 -19.40 -13.94 20.69
CA PHE A 44 -19.18 -14.08 19.25
C PHE A 44 -18.95 -15.53 18.77
N THR A 45 -18.86 -16.50 19.68
CA THR A 45 -18.74 -17.92 19.32
C THR A 45 -20.08 -18.61 19.04
N SER A 46 -21.24 -17.95 19.21
CA SER A 46 -22.55 -18.63 19.13
C SER A 46 -23.67 -17.96 18.33
N THR A 47 -23.47 -16.81 17.65
CA THR A 47 -24.57 -16.14 16.92
C THR A 47 -24.30 -15.93 15.43
N LEU A 48 -24.91 -16.82 14.64
CA LEU A 48 -25.24 -16.70 13.21
C LEU A 48 -24.12 -16.18 12.28
N CYS A 49 -23.23 -17.11 11.91
CA CYS A 49 -22.50 -17.04 10.66
C CYS A 49 -23.50 -17.11 9.49
N LYS A 50 -24.01 -15.95 9.04
CA LYS A 50 -24.66 -15.88 7.72
C LYS A 50 -23.61 -16.28 6.69
N SER A 51 -23.74 -17.47 6.11
CA SER A 51 -22.83 -18.02 5.11
C SER A 51 -22.71 -17.05 3.94
N LYS A 52 -21.59 -16.31 3.85
CA LYS A 52 -21.26 -15.54 2.65
C LYS A 52 -21.15 -16.53 1.49
N PRO A 53 -21.69 -16.23 0.30
CA PRO A 53 -21.58 -17.13 -0.85
C PRO A 53 -20.11 -17.43 -1.14
N GLN A 54 -19.77 -18.71 -1.19
CA GLN A 54 -18.41 -19.16 -1.49
C GLN A 54 -18.08 -18.72 -2.93
N LYS A 55 -17.09 -17.84 -3.09
CA LYS A 55 -16.67 -17.36 -4.41
C LYS A 55 -16.16 -18.55 -5.23
N LYS A 56 -16.91 -18.95 -6.25
CA LYS A 56 -16.52 -20.03 -7.16
C LYS A 56 -15.46 -19.50 -8.13
N VAL A 57 -14.27 -20.10 -8.12
CA VAL A 57 -13.20 -19.73 -9.04
C VAL A 57 -13.62 -20.10 -10.46
N CYS A 58 -13.52 -19.15 -11.40
CA CYS A 58 -13.80 -19.41 -12.80
C CYS A 58 -12.69 -20.29 -13.39
N LYS A 59 -13.02 -21.54 -13.72
CA LYS A 59 -12.03 -22.51 -14.25
C LYS A 59 -11.36 -22.04 -15.53
N THR A 60 -12.08 -21.31 -16.39
CA THR A 60 -11.53 -20.78 -17.64
C THR A 60 -10.46 -19.72 -17.36
N VAL A 61 -10.73 -18.80 -16.43
CA VAL A 61 -9.77 -17.77 -16.02
C VAL A 61 -8.56 -18.42 -15.36
N LEU A 62 -8.77 -19.43 -14.51
CA LEU A 62 -7.67 -20.14 -13.86
C LEU A 62 -6.78 -20.88 -14.87
N LYS A 63 -7.36 -21.54 -15.88
CA LYS A 63 -6.59 -22.16 -16.97
C LYS A 63 -5.74 -21.15 -17.74
N HIS A 64 -6.27 -19.95 -17.95
CA HIS A 64 -5.52 -18.88 -18.61
C HIS A 64 -4.32 -18.42 -17.77
N PHE A 65 -4.53 -18.20 -16.47
CA PHE A 65 -3.43 -17.91 -15.55
C PHE A 65 -2.43 -19.06 -15.44
N ASP A 66 -2.90 -20.31 -15.42
CA ASP A 66 -2.05 -21.50 -15.38
C ASP A 66 -1.13 -21.56 -16.61
N ALA A 67 -1.66 -21.30 -17.81
CA ALA A 67 -0.84 -21.26 -19.02
C ALA A 67 0.17 -20.11 -19.00
N GLN A 68 -0.30 -18.88 -18.72
CA GLN A 68 0.53 -17.68 -18.76
C GLN A 68 1.62 -17.67 -17.68
N TYR A 69 1.25 -17.88 -16.42
CA TYR A 69 2.19 -17.72 -15.30
C TYR A 69 3.13 -18.91 -15.14
N SER A 70 2.78 -20.12 -15.63
CA SER A 70 3.75 -21.22 -15.69
C SER A 70 4.90 -20.89 -16.66
N GLU A 71 4.61 -20.21 -17.77
CA GLU A 71 5.62 -19.76 -18.72
C GLU A 71 6.46 -18.61 -18.14
N GLU A 72 5.82 -17.63 -17.50
CA GLU A 72 6.50 -16.43 -16.98
C GLU A 72 7.30 -16.67 -15.69
N LEU A 73 6.81 -17.53 -14.78
CA LEU A 73 7.36 -17.69 -13.42
C LEU A 73 7.89 -19.10 -13.13
N GLY A 74 7.64 -20.07 -14.01
CA GLY A 74 8.03 -21.46 -13.81
C GLY A 74 7.52 -22.03 -12.49
N GLU A 75 8.41 -22.65 -11.71
CA GLU A 75 8.06 -23.29 -10.44
C GLU A 75 7.50 -22.33 -9.37
N GLN A 76 7.83 -21.03 -9.44
CA GLN A 76 7.32 -20.05 -8.50
C GLN A 76 5.80 -19.87 -8.62
N TRP A 77 5.23 -20.14 -9.80
CA TRP A 77 3.79 -20.07 -10.04
C TRP A 77 3.03 -21.15 -9.26
N HIS A 78 3.50 -22.40 -9.24
CA HIS A 78 2.81 -23.51 -8.58
C HIS A 78 2.54 -23.20 -7.10
N SER A 79 3.57 -22.75 -6.39
CA SER A 79 3.46 -22.35 -4.99
C SER A 79 2.58 -21.11 -4.80
N ALA A 80 2.72 -20.10 -5.67
CA ALA A 80 1.90 -18.88 -5.61
C ALA A 80 0.41 -19.17 -5.83
N ARG A 81 0.10 -20.05 -6.79
CA ARG A 81 -1.23 -20.49 -7.11
C ARG A 81 -1.90 -21.16 -5.92
N ASP A 82 -1.19 -22.05 -5.22
CA ASP A 82 -1.74 -22.75 -4.05
C ASP A 82 -2.12 -21.77 -2.93
N VAL A 83 -1.28 -20.75 -2.69
CA VAL A 83 -1.58 -19.69 -1.72
C VAL A 83 -2.76 -18.82 -2.18
N LEU A 84 -2.80 -18.45 -3.46
CA LEU A 84 -3.87 -17.62 -4.02
C LEU A 84 -5.23 -18.33 -4.00
N LEU A 85 -5.25 -19.65 -4.17
CA LEU A 85 -6.47 -20.45 -4.16
C LEU A 85 -6.90 -20.90 -2.75
N ASN A 86 -6.03 -20.77 -1.74
CA ASN A 86 -6.33 -21.17 -0.37
C ASN A 86 -6.75 -19.98 0.52
N PRO A 87 -8.04 -19.83 0.86
CA PRO A 87 -8.51 -18.73 1.70
C PRO A 87 -7.96 -18.74 3.13
N LEU A 88 -7.50 -19.90 3.60
CA LEU A 88 -6.88 -20.04 4.93
C LEU A 88 -5.50 -19.37 4.97
N SER A 89 -4.83 -19.24 3.83
CA SER A 89 -3.52 -18.59 3.74
C SER A 89 -3.60 -17.06 3.68
N TRP A 90 -4.80 -16.50 3.51
CA TRP A 90 -4.98 -15.06 3.34
C TRP A 90 -4.97 -14.32 4.67
N GLN A 91 -4.02 -13.40 4.78
CA GLN A 91 -3.79 -12.56 5.96
C GLN A 91 -3.80 -11.07 5.61
N TYR A 92 -3.88 -10.23 6.64
CA TYR A 92 -3.87 -8.78 6.51
C TYR A 92 -2.87 -8.15 7.46
N GLY A 93 -2.12 -7.18 6.94
CA GLY A 93 -1.31 -6.28 7.75
C GLY A 93 -2.22 -5.22 8.35
N VAL A 94 -1.87 -4.80 9.57
CA VAL A 94 -2.59 -3.80 10.36
C VAL A 94 -1.82 -2.50 10.27
N LEU A 95 -2.22 -1.62 9.36
CA LEU A 95 -1.65 -0.28 9.25
C LEU A 95 -2.32 0.64 10.26
N LEU A 96 -1.55 1.17 11.21
CA LEU A 96 -2.08 2.08 12.22
C LEU A 96 -2.42 3.44 11.60
N ASN A 97 -3.52 4.03 12.06
CA ASN A 97 -3.87 5.39 11.72
C ASN A 97 -3.23 6.36 12.72
N ARG A 98 -2.28 7.17 12.25
CA ARG A 98 -1.62 8.20 13.07
C ARG A 98 -2.53 9.37 13.45
N PHE A 99 -3.66 9.52 12.76
CA PHE A 99 -4.61 10.61 12.97
C PHE A 99 -5.71 10.28 13.99
N SER A 100 -5.70 9.06 14.54
CA SER A 100 -6.62 8.63 15.59
C SER A 100 -5.89 8.42 16.90
N ASP A 101 -6.66 8.25 17.97
CA ASP A 101 -6.13 7.66 19.20
C ASP A 101 -5.65 6.22 18.93
N ARG A 102 -4.48 5.89 19.48
CA ARG A 102 -3.80 4.59 19.36
C ARG A 102 -3.48 3.99 20.73
N THR A 103 -4.03 4.57 21.80
CA THR A 103 -3.82 4.10 23.17
C THR A 103 -4.14 2.61 23.26
N ASN A 104 -3.22 1.84 23.84
CA ASN A 104 -3.29 0.38 24.00
C ASN A 104 -3.32 -0.47 22.72
N LEU A 105 -3.52 0.11 21.52
CA LEU A 105 -3.64 -0.66 20.28
C LEU A 105 -2.36 -1.44 19.94
N LYS A 106 -1.19 -0.82 20.14
CA LYS A 106 0.11 -1.49 19.91
C LYS A 106 0.35 -2.64 20.88
N GLN A 107 -0.01 -2.42 22.15
CA GLN A 107 0.12 -3.44 23.18
C GLN A 107 -0.82 -4.61 22.88
N TRP A 108 -2.08 -4.33 22.53
CA TRP A 108 -3.05 -5.33 22.14
C TRP A 108 -2.59 -6.16 20.92
N LEU A 109 -2.01 -5.51 19.91
CA LEU A 109 -1.44 -6.22 18.76
C LEU A 109 -0.27 -7.11 19.18
N ALA A 110 0.62 -6.62 20.05
CA ALA A 110 1.75 -7.40 20.57
C ALA A 110 1.29 -8.61 21.42
N GLU A 111 0.27 -8.44 22.26
CA GLU A 111 -0.34 -9.54 23.04
C GLU A 111 -0.97 -10.61 22.13
N LEU A 112 -1.44 -10.22 20.96
CA LEU A 112 -1.92 -11.13 19.91
C LEU A 112 -0.80 -11.73 19.04
N GLY A 113 0.47 -11.45 19.32
CA GLY A 113 1.61 -11.99 18.56
C GLY A 113 1.96 -11.22 17.29
N TYR A 114 1.35 -10.05 17.04
CA TYR A 114 1.73 -9.24 15.90
C TYR A 114 3.09 -8.55 16.10
N THR A 115 3.89 -8.54 15.04
CA THR A 115 5.20 -7.87 14.98
C THR A 115 5.16 -6.70 14.01
N ASN A 116 6.01 -5.70 14.24
CA ASN A 116 6.11 -4.57 13.32
C ASN A 116 6.89 -4.98 12.06
N LEU A 117 6.25 -4.85 10.89
CA LEU A 117 6.86 -5.13 9.58
C LEU A 117 8.03 -4.20 9.28
N LEU A 118 7.97 -2.96 9.77
CA LEU A 118 8.93 -1.90 9.51
C LEU A 118 9.55 -1.47 10.85
N PRO A 119 10.43 -2.30 11.46
CA PRO A 119 11.11 -1.94 12.68
C PRO A 119 11.92 -0.65 12.43
N GLN A 120 11.81 0.33 13.32
CA GLN A 120 12.49 1.61 13.14
C GLN A 120 14.00 1.38 13.08
N THR A 121 14.58 1.52 11.89
CA THR A 121 16.04 1.59 11.75
C THR A 121 16.52 2.90 12.36
N HIS A 122 17.50 2.79 13.25
CA HIS A 122 18.10 3.84 14.08
C HIS A 122 18.44 5.18 13.37
N PRO A 123 18.58 6.29 14.15
CA PRO A 123 18.37 7.68 13.72
C PRO A 123 19.58 8.32 13.01
N LYS A 124 20.13 7.70 11.96
CA LYS A 124 21.31 8.24 11.24
C LYS A 124 21.01 8.99 9.94
N SER A 125 19.75 9.07 9.49
CA SER A 125 19.36 10.01 8.43
C SER A 125 18.61 11.20 9.04
N GLN A 126 19.20 12.39 8.98
CA GLN A 126 18.62 13.69 9.40
C GLN A 126 17.44 14.15 8.51
N THR A 127 16.70 13.21 7.91
CA THR A 127 15.57 13.48 7.04
C THR A 127 14.29 13.15 7.78
N ALA A 128 13.43 14.16 7.96
CA ALA A 128 12.16 14.12 8.67
C ALA A 128 11.11 13.23 7.96
N HIS A 129 11.34 11.91 7.95
CA HIS A 129 10.37 10.93 7.47
C HIS A 129 9.51 10.45 8.61
N ILE A 130 8.19 10.40 8.39
CA ILE A 130 7.26 9.89 9.38
C ILE A 130 7.02 8.41 9.08
N PRO A 131 7.50 7.50 9.94
CA PRO A 131 7.52 6.08 9.60
C PRO A 131 6.11 5.48 9.62
N LEU A 132 5.82 4.66 8.61
CA LEU A 132 4.65 3.81 8.60
C LEU A 132 4.72 2.80 9.75
N GLN A 133 3.59 2.58 10.41
CA GLN A 133 3.47 1.57 11.47
C GLN A 133 2.50 0.51 10.98
N CYS A 134 3.05 -0.59 10.46
CA CYS A 134 2.28 -1.72 9.97
C CYS A 134 2.68 -2.97 10.74
N PHE A 135 1.69 -3.65 11.30
CA PHE A 135 1.89 -4.86 12.08
C PHE A 135 1.42 -6.07 11.28
N ILE A 136 2.19 -7.15 11.31
CA ILE A 136 1.90 -8.42 10.65
C ILE A 136 1.96 -9.55 11.66
N HIS A 137 1.37 -10.68 11.34
CA HIS A 137 1.41 -11.90 12.14
C HIS A 137 1.97 -13.03 11.26
N GLN A 138 2.64 -14.03 11.85
CA GLN A 138 3.16 -15.17 11.07
C GLN A 138 2.00 -16.06 10.59
N ASP A 139 1.07 -16.36 11.49
CA ASP A 139 -0.18 -17.05 11.17
C ASP A 139 -1.27 -16.10 10.64
N PRO A 140 -2.24 -16.61 9.86
CA PRO A 140 -3.35 -15.85 9.27
C PRO A 140 -4.43 -15.47 10.31
N VAL A 141 -4.02 -14.86 11.42
CA VAL A 141 -4.90 -14.35 12.48
C VAL A 141 -5.72 -13.20 11.91
N ARG A 142 -7.05 -13.28 12.09
CA ARG A 142 -7.98 -12.25 11.62
C ARG A 142 -8.44 -11.38 12.78
N ILE A 143 -8.12 -10.10 12.68
CA ILE A 143 -8.72 -9.06 13.52
C ILE A 143 -9.94 -8.44 12.83
N PRO A 144 -10.91 -7.89 13.58
CA PRO A 144 -12.12 -7.34 13.00
C PRO A 144 -11.82 -6.14 12.08
N THR A 145 -12.60 -6.01 11.01
CA THR A 145 -12.59 -4.77 10.23
C THR A 145 -13.35 -3.70 11.00
N GLN A 146 -12.78 -2.51 11.12
CA GLN A 146 -13.50 -1.37 11.71
C GLN A 146 -14.51 -0.82 10.71
N SER A 147 -15.78 -0.81 11.10
CA SER A 147 -16.86 -0.15 10.38
C SER A 147 -16.62 1.36 10.32
N HIS A 148 -17.12 1.99 9.26
CA HIS A 148 -17.10 3.44 9.17
C HIS A 148 -18.19 4.03 10.07
N HIS A 149 -17.83 5.00 10.91
CA HIS A 149 -18.75 5.73 11.77
C HIS A 149 -18.54 7.23 11.55
N PRO A 150 -19.61 8.01 11.26
CA PRO A 150 -19.49 9.46 11.13
C PRO A 150 -18.87 10.09 12.38
N GLY A 151 -17.94 11.03 12.20
CA GLY A 151 -17.24 11.70 13.30
C GLY A 151 -16.14 10.87 13.97
N TRP A 152 -15.88 9.64 13.50
CA TRP A 152 -14.86 8.77 14.09
C TRP A 152 -13.85 8.29 13.06
N LEU A 153 -12.57 8.54 13.34
CA LEU A 153 -11.46 8.02 12.55
C LEU A 153 -11.12 6.60 13.00
N LYS A 154 -11.01 5.69 12.03
CA LYS A 154 -10.56 4.31 12.27
C LYS A 154 -9.18 4.33 12.91
N GLN A 155 -8.96 3.46 13.90
CA GLN A 155 -7.67 3.32 14.56
C GLN A 155 -6.63 2.59 13.71
N TYR A 156 -7.09 1.71 12.81
CA TYR A 156 -6.25 0.97 11.89
C TYR A 156 -6.98 0.60 10.61
N PHE A 157 -6.21 0.17 9.62
CA PHE A 157 -6.68 -0.30 8.34
C PHE A 157 -6.05 -1.65 8.02
N LEU A 158 -6.87 -2.56 7.47
CA LEU A 158 -6.43 -3.87 7.03
C LEU A 158 -6.08 -3.83 5.55
N LEU A 159 -4.88 -4.27 5.19
CA LEU A 159 -4.44 -4.35 3.80
C LEU A 159 -3.49 -5.53 3.59
N ASN A 160 -3.24 -5.87 2.32
CA ASN A 160 -2.10 -6.72 1.97
C ASN A 160 -0.82 -5.93 2.22
N ALA A 161 0.06 -6.39 3.13
CA ALA A 161 1.26 -5.67 3.55
C ALA A 161 2.20 -5.31 2.39
N ALA A 162 2.28 -6.14 1.34
CA ALA A 162 3.05 -5.83 0.14
C ALA A 162 2.58 -4.53 -0.55
N SER A 163 1.34 -4.09 -0.33
CA SER A 163 0.83 -2.81 -0.85
C SER A 163 1.53 -1.57 -0.26
N LEU A 164 2.33 -1.72 0.79
CA LEU A 164 3.16 -0.64 1.34
C LEU A 164 4.46 -0.45 0.56
N LEU A 165 4.96 -1.48 -0.13
CA LEU A 165 6.22 -1.43 -0.86
C LEU A 165 6.29 -0.26 -1.86
N PRO A 166 5.25 0.03 -2.69
CA PRO A 166 5.28 1.20 -3.57
C PRO A 166 5.33 2.55 -2.83
N VAL A 167 4.72 2.64 -1.64
CA VAL A 167 4.72 3.87 -0.83
C VAL A 167 6.09 4.10 -0.22
N LEU A 168 6.69 3.04 0.33
CA LEU A 168 8.05 3.06 0.86
C LEU A 168 9.06 3.39 -0.24
N SER A 169 8.89 2.83 -1.43
CA SER A 169 9.76 3.07 -2.59
C SER A 169 9.69 4.51 -3.13
N LEU A 170 8.62 5.27 -2.83
CA LEU A 170 8.60 6.69 -3.18
C LEU A 170 9.64 7.48 -2.38
N ASN A 171 9.93 7.04 -1.15
CA ASN A 171 10.78 7.74 -0.20
C ASN A 171 10.37 9.22 -0.03
N LEU A 172 9.07 9.42 0.25
CA LEU A 172 8.44 10.74 0.34
C LEU A 172 8.97 11.53 1.53
N LYS A 173 9.40 12.77 1.30
CA LYS A 173 9.80 13.71 2.37
C LYS A 173 8.66 14.67 2.70
N GLU A 174 8.67 15.17 3.93
CA GLU A 174 7.75 16.23 4.35
C GLU A 174 7.99 17.50 3.50
N GLY A 175 6.91 18.18 3.12
CA GLY A 175 6.93 19.36 2.24
C GLY A 175 6.78 19.03 0.76
N GLU A 176 6.89 17.76 0.37
CA GLU A 176 6.85 17.39 -1.04
C GLU A 176 5.43 17.14 -1.52
N ASN A 177 5.13 17.58 -2.75
CA ASN A 177 3.83 17.34 -3.32
C ASN A 177 3.77 15.97 -3.99
N VAL A 178 2.64 15.29 -3.79
CA VAL A 178 2.42 13.94 -4.28
C VAL A 178 1.09 13.83 -4.99
N LEU A 179 1.11 13.13 -6.12
CA LEU A 179 -0.06 12.85 -6.94
C LEU A 179 -0.27 11.34 -7.02
N ASP A 180 -1.44 10.87 -6.57
CA ASP A 180 -1.94 9.50 -6.75
C ASP A 180 -2.91 9.46 -7.94
N LEU A 181 -2.49 8.89 -9.08
CA LEU A 181 -3.31 8.86 -10.31
C LEU A 181 -4.36 7.75 -10.35
N CYS A 182 -4.27 6.74 -9.49
CA CYS A 182 -5.14 5.57 -9.51
C CYS A 182 -5.58 5.23 -8.08
N ALA A 183 -6.17 6.22 -7.42
CA ALA A 183 -6.38 6.20 -5.99
C ALA A 183 -7.37 5.12 -5.50
N ALA A 184 -8.35 4.69 -6.31
CA ALA A 184 -9.34 3.70 -5.88
C ALA A 184 -8.72 2.29 -5.70
N PRO A 185 -8.99 1.56 -4.59
CA PRO A 185 -9.96 1.83 -3.51
C PRO A 185 -9.43 2.66 -2.32
N GLY A 186 -8.20 3.16 -2.35
CA GLY A 186 -7.69 4.17 -1.40
C GLY A 186 -6.64 3.69 -0.41
N GLY A 187 -6.33 2.38 -0.34
CA GLY A 187 -5.41 1.85 0.68
C GLY A 187 -3.99 2.41 0.58
N LYS A 188 -3.50 2.67 -0.64
CA LYS A 188 -2.18 3.26 -0.88
C LYS A 188 -2.21 4.77 -0.64
N SER A 189 -3.24 5.45 -1.15
CA SER A 189 -3.57 6.86 -0.87
C SER A 189 -3.50 7.16 0.63
N LEU A 190 -4.16 6.32 1.40
CA LEU A 190 -4.16 6.37 2.85
C LEU A 190 -2.76 6.16 3.44
N ALA A 191 -2.02 5.14 2.98
CA ALA A 191 -0.65 4.90 3.45
C ALA A 191 0.27 6.10 3.16
N ILE A 192 0.13 6.79 2.02
CA ILE A 192 0.87 8.03 1.74
C ILE A 192 0.52 9.12 2.76
N LEU A 193 -0.78 9.31 3.04
CA LEU A 193 -1.22 10.26 4.08
C LEU A 193 -0.65 9.93 5.46
N GLN A 194 -0.39 8.65 5.77
CA GLN A 194 0.29 8.29 7.02
C GLN A 194 1.76 8.75 7.06
N THR A 195 2.42 8.93 5.90
CA THR A 195 3.83 9.35 5.80
C THR A 195 4.08 10.85 5.78
N VAL A 196 3.04 11.67 5.61
CA VAL A 196 3.15 13.14 5.50
C VAL A 196 2.23 13.85 6.48
N THR A 197 2.52 15.12 6.76
CA THR A 197 1.69 15.98 7.58
C THR A 197 0.72 16.77 6.69
N PRO A 198 -0.61 16.61 6.86
CA PRO A 198 -1.57 17.44 6.16
C PRO A 198 -1.29 18.92 6.38
N GLY A 199 -1.23 19.71 5.31
CA GLY A 199 -0.96 21.15 5.35
C GLY A 199 0.50 21.55 5.12
N LYS A 200 1.47 20.64 5.28
CA LYS A 200 2.87 20.86 4.85
C LYS A 200 3.13 20.31 3.46
N SER A 201 2.56 19.15 3.15
CA SER A 201 2.71 18.47 1.86
C SER A 201 1.41 18.54 1.08
N ARG A 202 1.42 18.94 -0.20
CA ARG A 202 0.21 18.91 -1.04
C ARG A 202 -0.03 17.50 -1.56
N TYR A 203 -1.04 16.83 -1.01
CA TYR A 203 -1.52 15.54 -1.49
C TYR A 203 -2.67 15.75 -2.49
N MET A 204 -2.50 15.27 -3.73
CA MET A 204 -3.53 15.28 -4.77
C MET A 204 -3.83 13.85 -5.20
N TRP A 205 -5.11 13.52 -5.37
CA TRP A 205 -5.53 12.21 -5.84
C TRP A 205 -6.49 12.36 -7.02
N ARG A 206 -6.39 11.43 -7.96
CA ARG A 206 -7.27 11.32 -9.12
C ARG A 206 -7.66 9.87 -9.31
N ILE A 207 -8.88 9.66 -9.80
CA ILE A 207 -9.31 8.38 -10.32
C ILE A 207 -9.16 8.47 -11.84
N MET A 208 -8.19 7.76 -12.39
CA MET A 208 -8.06 7.64 -13.85
C MET A 208 -8.79 6.37 -14.33
N PRO A 209 -9.83 6.50 -15.18
CA PRO A 209 -10.56 5.35 -15.73
C PRO A 209 -9.83 4.66 -16.89
N ILE A 210 -8.64 5.14 -17.27
CA ILE A 210 -7.83 4.55 -18.34
C ILE A 210 -7.50 3.09 -17.95
N MET A 211 -7.63 2.13 -18.85
CA MET A 211 -7.20 0.74 -18.59
C MET A 211 -5.76 0.50 -19.03
N GLN A 212 -5.26 1.27 -19.99
CA GLN A 212 -3.92 1.11 -20.56
C GLN A 212 -2.83 1.59 -19.60
N PHE A 213 -1.99 0.67 -19.13
CA PHE A 213 -0.91 0.97 -18.19
C PHE A 213 0.13 1.94 -18.76
N PHE A 214 0.53 1.74 -20.01
CA PHE A 214 1.50 2.61 -20.70
C PHE A 214 1.08 4.09 -20.68
N LEU A 215 -0.16 4.38 -21.11
CA LEU A 215 -0.68 5.76 -21.11
C LEU A 215 -0.74 6.38 -19.72
N LYS A 216 -0.99 5.57 -18.69
CA LYS A 216 -0.96 6.06 -17.30
C LYS A 216 0.44 6.46 -16.88
N VAL A 217 1.45 5.63 -17.19
CA VAL A 217 2.86 5.95 -16.89
C VAL A 217 3.29 7.21 -17.64
N GLY A 218 2.97 7.30 -18.94
CA GLY A 218 3.21 8.49 -19.74
C GLY A 218 2.57 9.75 -19.14
N SER A 219 1.30 9.67 -18.72
CA SER A 219 0.61 10.78 -18.05
C SER A 219 1.28 11.17 -16.73
N ALA A 220 1.79 10.19 -15.97
CA ALA A 220 2.51 10.44 -14.72
C ALA A 220 3.84 11.15 -14.93
N LEU A 221 4.61 10.72 -15.94
CA LEU A 221 5.87 11.33 -16.33
C LEU A 221 5.67 12.75 -16.85
N ALA A 222 4.67 12.96 -17.71
CA ALA A 222 4.32 14.29 -18.21
C ALA A 222 3.86 15.23 -17.10
N ALA A 223 3.17 14.69 -16.09
CA ALA A 223 2.82 15.45 -14.92
C ALA A 223 4.09 15.85 -14.16
N VAL A 224 4.94 14.88 -13.78
CA VAL A 224 6.19 15.07 -13.02
C VAL A 224 7.12 16.14 -13.62
N ARG A 225 7.75 16.92 -12.74
CA ARG A 225 8.79 17.88 -13.14
C ARG A 225 10.13 17.17 -13.43
N PRO A 226 11.06 17.79 -14.17
CA PRO A 226 12.45 17.34 -14.21
C PRO A 226 13.04 17.05 -12.82
N GLY A 227 13.78 15.96 -12.68
CA GLY A 227 14.29 15.39 -11.43
C GLY A 227 13.25 14.67 -10.56
N GLY A 228 11.96 14.73 -10.88
CA GLY A 228 10.91 14.09 -10.09
C GLY A 228 10.80 12.58 -10.33
N VAL A 229 10.31 11.87 -9.32
CA VAL A 229 10.20 10.41 -9.32
C VAL A 229 8.75 9.98 -9.55
N VAL A 230 8.58 8.92 -10.34
CA VAL A 230 7.34 8.18 -10.57
C VAL A 230 7.53 6.76 -10.05
N VAL A 231 6.73 6.35 -9.06
CA VAL A 231 6.61 4.93 -8.69
C VAL A 231 5.43 4.31 -9.43
N TYR A 232 5.70 3.33 -10.28
CA TYR A 232 4.70 2.48 -10.93
C TYR A 232 4.51 1.20 -10.12
N SER A 233 3.27 0.76 -9.93
CA SER A 233 3.00 -0.52 -9.26
C SER A 233 1.70 -1.17 -9.72
N THR A 234 1.61 -2.48 -9.61
CA THR A 234 0.42 -3.28 -9.93
C THR A 234 0.23 -4.41 -8.92
N CYS A 235 -0.93 -5.05 -8.93
CA CYS A 235 -1.23 -6.23 -8.13
C CYS A 235 -1.49 -7.46 -9.03
N THR A 236 -0.68 -7.58 -10.08
CA THR A 236 -0.71 -8.67 -11.07
C THR A 236 0.70 -9.22 -11.20
N MET A 237 0.81 -10.48 -11.60
CA MET A 237 2.12 -11.11 -11.89
C MET A 237 2.47 -11.05 -13.37
N SER A 238 1.54 -10.59 -14.21
CA SER A 238 1.67 -10.52 -15.67
C SER A 238 2.83 -9.65 -16.11
N ARG A 239 3.77 -10.25 -16.85
CA ARG A 239 4.88 -9.54 -17.49
C ARG A 239 4.39 -8.42 -18.41
N ALA A 240 3.32 -8.71 -19.16
CA ALA A 240 2.71 -7.76 -20.10
C ALA A 240 2.16 -6.51 -19.40
N GLU A 241 1.67 -6.65 -18.17
CA GLU A 241 1.19 -5.53 -17.36
C GLU A 241 2.31 -4.87 -16.55
N ASN A 242 3.48 -5.49 -16.43
CA ASN A 242 4.55 -5.06 -15.53
C ASN A 242 5.79 -4.63 -16.32
N GLN A 243 6.73 -5.55 -16.55
CA GLN A 243 8.02 -5.28 -17.19
C GLN A 243 7.83 -4.70 -18.60
N SER A 244 6.92 -5.27 -19.40
CA SER A 244 6.69 -4.80 -20.77
C SER A 244 6.20 -3.36 -20.82
N VAL A 245 5.44 -2.90 -19.81
CA VAL A 245 5.01 -1.50 -19.71
C VAL A 245 6.20 -0.60 -19.43
N VAL A 246 7.06 -0.97 -18.48
CA VAL A 246 8.25 -0.18 -18.11
C VAL A 246 9.25 -0.12 -19.26
N GLU A 247 9.52 -1.26 -19.90
CA GLU A 247 10.38 -1.37 -21.09
C GLU A 247 9.85 -0.47 -22.23
N ALA A 248 8.55 -0.54 -22.52
CA ALA A 248 7.94 0.31 -23.55
C ALA A 248 8.05 1.80 -23.22
N VAL A 249 7.88 2.18 -21.94
CA VAL A 249 8.02 3.57 -21.50
C VAL A 249 9.45 4.06 -21.68
N LEU A 250 10.44 3.29 -21.22
CA LEU A 250 11.85 3.65 -21.36
C LEU A 250 12.27 3.77 -22.84
N ALA A 251 11.70 2.94 -23.72
CA ALA A 251 11.94 3.02 -25.16
C ALA A 251 11.24 4.21 -25.83
N SER A 252 10.08 4.64 -25.32
CA SER A 252 9.24 5.66 -25.97
C SER A 252 9.47 7.09 -25.46
N TYR A 253 9.89 7.24 -24.21
CA TYR A 253 10.07 8.55 -23.56
C TYR A 253 11.55 8.85 -23.38
N GLN A 254 12.04 9.89 -24.07
CA GLN A 254 13.39 10.43 -23.82
C GLN A 254 13.44 11.15 -22.48
N GLY A 255 14.61 11.15 -21.82
CA GLY A 255 14.79 11.80 -20.53
C GLY A 255 14.07 11.07 -19.38
N VAL A 256 13.87 9.75 -19.49
CA VAL A 256 13.34 8.91 -18.41
C VAL A 256 14.34 7.81 -18.10
N GLU A 257 14.68 7.67 -16.83
CA GLU A 257 15.62 6.65 -16.35
C GLU A 257 14.98 5.73 -15.32
N LEU A 258 15.43 4.48 -15.30
CA LEU A 258 15.07 3.52 -14.27
C LEU A 258 15.89 3.80 -13.02
N LEU A 259 15.22 3.92 -11.87
CA LEU A 259 15.87 3.98 -10.58
C LEU A 259 15.78 2.63 -9.88
N GLU A 260 16.90 2.16 -9.37
CA GLU A 260 16.91 0.98 -8.51
C GLU A 260 16.14 1.24 -7.21
N LEU A 261 15.51 0.19 -6.69
CA LEU A 261 14.96 0.22 -5.34
C LEU A 261 16.11 0.16 -4.34
N GLU A 262 15.93 0.84 -3.21
CA GLU A 262 16.96 0.90 -2.17
C GLU A 262 17.22 -0.52 -1.63
N GLN A 263 18.45 -1.03 -1.77
CA GLN A 263 18.77 -2.43 -1.42
C GLN A 263 18.41 -2.75 0.04
N HIS A 264 18.68 -1.82 0.96
CA HIS A 264 18.34 -1.99 2.38
C HIS A 264 16.82 -2.16 2.63
N LEU A 265 15.96 -1.56 1.79
CA LEU A 265 14.52 -1.73 1.87
C LEU A 265 14.11 -3.15 1.45
N ILE A 266 14.73 -3.66 0.38
CA ILE A 266 14.50 -5.03 -0.10
C ILE A 266 14.98 -6.04 0.93
N ASP A 267 16.20 -5.86 1.45
CA ASP A 267 16.78 -6.74 2.47
C ASP A 267 15.91 -6.77 3.73
N SER A 268 15.51 -5.60 4.23
CA SER A 268 14.65 -5.49 5.43
C SER A 268 13.26 -6.12 5.25
N LEU A 269 12.76 -6.24 4.02
CA LEU A 269 11.46 -6.83 3.73
C LEU A 269 11.56 -8.30 3.30
N SER A 270 12.75 -8.79 2.95
CA SER A 270 12.98 -10.13 2.45
C SER A 270 12.70 -11.22 3.48
N ASP A 271 12.74 -10.91 4.77
CA ASP A 271 12.30 -11.83 5.83
C ASP A 271 10.81 -12.16 5.73
N ASN A 272 9.99 -11.21 5.28
CA ASN A 272 8.53 -11.31 5.26
C ASN A 272 7.97 -11.51 3.85
N PHE A 273 8.64 -10.99 2.82
CA PHE A 273 8.21 -11.02 1.43
C PHE A 273 9.09 -11.94 0.60
N CYS A 274 8.50 -12.61 -0.40
CA CYS A 274 9.27 -13.31 -1.42
C CYS A 274 9.29 -12.47 -2.69
N PHE A 275 10.49 -12.13 -3.16
CA PHE A 275 10.71 -11.38 -4.39
C PHE A 275 11.00 -12.34 -5.54
N ALA A 276 10.34 -12.12 -6.66
CA ALA A 276 10.64 -12.82 -7.90
C ALA A 276 11.93 -12.26 -8.52
N HIS A 277 12.70 -13.14 -9.16
CA HIS A 277 13.91 -12.74 -9.87
C HIS A 277 13.63 -12.72 -11.38
N PHE A 278 13.90 -11.58 -12.01
CA PHE A 278 13.76 -11.41 -13.46
C PHE A 278 15.04 -10.87 -14.07
N HIS A 279 15.26 -11.19 -15.33
CA HIS A 279 16.32 -10.60 -16.14
C HIS A 279 15.76 -10.16 -17.50
N PRO A 280 15.88 -8.87 -17.89
CA PRO A 280 16.39 -7.74 -17.11
C PRO A 280 15.46 -7.34 -15.95
N SER A 281 16.04 -6.87 -14.84
CA SER A 281 15.30 -6.42 -13.66
C SER A 281 14.86 -4.96 -13.82
N VAL A 282 13.72 -4.72 -14.48
CA VAL A 282 13.11 -3.39 -14.61
C VAL A 282 12.15 -3.04 -13.45
N GLY A 283 12.17 -3.82 -12.37
CA GLY A 283 11.33 -3.66 -11.19
C GLY A 283 11.36 -4.88 -10.29
N GLN A 284 10.65 -4.81 -9.15
CA GLN A 284 10.56 -5.86 -8.15
C GLN A 284 9.13 -6.40 -8.08
N LEU A 285 8.94 -7.73 -8.06
CA LEU A 285 7.65 -8.36 -7.86
C LEU A 285 7.66 -9.16 -6.57
N VAL A 286 6.79 -8.79 -5.63
CA VAL A 286 6.47 -9.65 -4.49
C VAL A 286 5.48 -10.70 -4.97
N ILE A 287 5.81 -11.99 -4.79
CA ILE A 287 4.95 -13.13 -5.12
C ILE A 287 4.55 -13.83 -3.82
N PRO A 288 3.26 -14.18 -3.64
CA PRO A 288 2.85 -14.98 -2.51
C PRO A 288 3.49 -16.37 -2.58
N GLN A 289 4.13 -16.79 -1.50
CA GLN A 289 4.72 -18.12 -1.36
C GLN A 289 4.21 -18.77 -0.08
N LYS A 290 4.43 -20.09 0.06
CA LYS A 290 4.23 -20.78 1.33
C LYS A 290 5.01 -20.03 2.44
N ASP A 291 4.35 -19.79 3.56
CA ASP A 291 4.85 -19.01 4.72
C ASP A 291 5.05 -17.49 4.49
N LYS A 292 5.17 -17.02 3.24
CA LYS A 292 5.25 -15.59 2.86
C LYS A 292 4.11 -15.21 1.93
N THR A 293 2.89 -15.16 2.45
CA THR A 293 1.67 -15.10 1.63
C THR A 293 1.30 -13.70 1.11
N TRP A 294 2.20 -12.72 1.24
CA TRP A 294 1.97 -11.35 0.80
C TRP A 294 2.10 -11.19 -0.72
N GLY A 295 1.43 -10.18 -1.28
CA GLY A 295 1.38 -9.96 -2.73
C GLY A 295 0.18 -10.60 -3.43
N PRO A 296 0.18 -10.66 -4.78
CA PRO A 296 1.23 -10.14 -5.65
C PRO A 296 1.33 -8.60 -5.61
N MET A 297 2.55 -8.07 -5.71
CA MET A 297 2.78 -6.62 -5.82
C MET A 297 4.02 -6.32 -6.67
N TYR A 298 3.84 -5.74 -7.85
CA TYR A 298 4.93 -5.23 -8.66
C TYR A 298 5.24 -3.78 -8.31
N VAL A 299 6.50 -3.38 -8.35
CA VAL A 299 6.95 -2.00 -8.18
C VAL A 299 8.13 -1.68 -9.11
N SER A 300 8.09 -0.51 -9.73
CA SER A 300 9.18 0.07 -10.52
C SER A 300 9.31 1.55 -10.21
N ARG A 301 10.53 2.07 -10.15
CA ARG A 301 10.80 3.51 -9.94
C ARG A 301 11.39 4.09 -11.22
N LEU A 302 10.84 5.21 -11.65
CA LEU A 302 11.28 5.93 -12.83
C LEU A 302 11.57 7.38 -12.42
N GLN A 303 12.61 7.98 -12.97
CA GLN A 303 12.91 9.40 -12.80
C GLN A 303 12.82 10.11 -14.14
N ARG A 304 12.14 11.26 -14.15
CA ARG A 304 12.19 12.18 -15.29
C ARG A 304 13.43 13.05 -15.13
N ILE A 305 14.29 13.12 -16.13
CA ILE A 305 15.53 13.90 -16.11
C ILE A 305 15.29 15.32 -16.64
N TYR A 306 14.56 15.48 -17.75
CA TYR A 306 14.19 16.78 -18.35
C TYR A 306 12.79 16.76 -18.98
#